data_AF-A0A926GWL0-F1
#
_entry.id   AF-A0A926GWL0-F1
#
_cell.length_a   1.000
_cell.length_b   1.000
_cell.length_c   1.000
_cell.angle_alpha   90.00
_cell.angle_beta   90.00
_cell.angle_gamma   90.00
#
_symmetry.space_group_name_H-M   'P 1'
#
loop_
_entity.id
_entity.type
_entity.pdbx_description
1 polymer ?
#
loop_
_entity_poly.entity_id
_entity_poly.type
_entity_poly.pdbx_seq_one_letter_code
_entity_poly.pdbx_strand_id
1 'polypeptide(L)'
;MSVSDADAGYGWEPITDLPGDWRTLAATDVQSLAAIWQERRDTVLKDSAALTQFNEQLAREWAIETGIIEGLYSIDRGTTQILIEHGIIEKLIPYGATDKGAGRIVDMLRDHQTT
;
A
#
# COMPACT_ATOMS: atom_id res chain seq x y z
N MET A 1 21.81 37.54 23.35
CA MET A 1 20.61 37.14 24.12
C MET A 1 19.55 38.18 23.79
N SER A 2 18.49 37.90 23.03
CA SER A 2 17.79 36.65 22.77
C SER A 2 17.28 36.64 21.33
N VAL A 3 17.53 35.55 20.60
CA VAL A 3 16.71 35.18 19.45
C VAL A 3 15.49 34.51 20.06
N SER A 4 14.31 35.08 19.82
CA SER A 4 13.04 34.46 20.22
C SER A 4 12.79 33.26 19.31
N ASP A 5 13.10 32.06 19.81
CA ASP A 5 12.55 30.83 19.27
C ASP A 5 11.04 30.84 19.54
N ALA A 6 10.27 31.30 18.56
CA ALA A 6 8.84 31.06 18.53
C ALA A 6 8.67 29.57 18.24
N ASP A 7 8.44 28.81 19.32
CA ASP A 7 7.91 27.47 19.34
C ASP A 7 6.61 27.44 18.51
N ALA A 8 6.76 27.15 17.21
CA ALA A 8 5.63 26.97 16.30
C ALA A 8 4.97 25.63 16.64
N GLY A 9 4.24 25.61 17.75
CA GLY A 9 3.37 24.52 18.11
C GLY A 9 2.36 24.32 16.99
N TYR A 10 2.54 23.27 16.19
CA TYR A 10 1.55 22.86 15.19
C TYR A 10 0.30 22.42 15.95
N GLY A 11 -0.63 23.36 16.13
CA GLY A 11 -1.94 23.10 16.71
C GLY A 11 -2.74 22.19 15.79
N TRP A 12 -3.45 21.23 16.39
CA TRP A 12 -4.39 20.42 15.64
C TRP A 12 -5.51 21.32 15.07
N GLU A 13 -5.82 21.15 13.80
CA GLU A 13 -6.98 21.74 13.14
C GLU A 13 -7.88 20.62 12.58
N PRO A 14 -9.21 20.74 12.69
CA PRO A 14 -10.13 19.77 12.09
C PRO A 14 -10.06 19.84 10.57
N ILE A 15 -10.30 18.70 9.90
CA ILE A 15 -10.52 18.67 8.46
C ILE A 15 -11.76 19.49 8.15
N THR A 16 -11.61 20.55 7.36
CA THR A 16 -12.71 21.42 6.93
C THR A 16 -13.31 20.92 5.61
N ASP A 17 -14.51 21.39 5.29
CA ASP A 17 -15.13 21.14 4.00
C ASP A 17 -14.26 21.64 2.83
N LEU A 18 -14.48 21.05 1.65
CA LEU A 18 -13.84 21.50 0.42
C LEU A 18 -14.27 22.94 0.10
N PRO A 19 -13.36 23.76 -0.48
CA PRO A 19 -13.69 25.11 -0.87
C PRO A 19 -14.78 25.11 -1.96
N GLY A 20 -15.56 26.18 -2.05
CA GLY A 20 -16.69 26.27 -3.00
C GLY A 20 -16.27 26.12 -4.47
N ASP A 21 -15.01 26.40 -4.79
CA ASP A 21 -14.39 26.27 -6.09
C ASP A 21 -13.50 25.02 -6.22
N TRP A 22 -13.66 23.98 -5.39
CA TRP A 22 -12.80 22.78 -5.33
C TRP A 22 -12.40 22.15 -6.68
N ARG A 23 -13.19 22.37 -7.75
CA ARG A 23 -12.83 21.95 -9.11
C ARG A 23 -11.52 22.56 -9.61
N THR A 24 -11.07 23.68 -9.06
CA THR A 24 -9.76 24.29 -9.33
C THR A 24 -8.61 23.43 -8.80
N LEU A 25 -8.87 22.57 -7.82
CA LEU A 25 -7.93 21.58 -7.28
C LEU A 25 -7.87 20.31 -8.14
N ALA A 26 -8.75 20.16 -9.14
CA ALA A 26 -8.80 18.96 -9.96
C ALA A 26 -7.59 18.92 -10.92
N ALA A 27 -6.82 17.83 -10.83
CA ALA A 27 -5.77 17.51 -11.77
C ALA A 27 -6.39 16.96 -13.07
N THR A 28 -6.55 17.85 -14.06
CA THR A 28 -7.23 17.52 -15.33
C THR A 28 -6.44 16.53 -16.21
N ASP A 29 -5.13 16.50 -16.04
CA ASP A 29 -4.20 15.56 -16.67
C ASP A 29 -4.45 14.10 -16.24
N VAL A 30 -4.95 13.87 -15.02
CA VAL A 30 -5.30 12.52 -14.53
C VAL A 30 -6.36 11.86 -15.43
N GLN A 31 -7.29 12.63 -15.99
CA GLN A 31 -8.29 12.07 -16.91
C GLN A 31 -7.66 11.59 -18.23
N SER A 32 -6.72 12.36 -18.78
CA SER A 32 -5.98 11.97 -19.98
C SER A 32 -5.11 10.75 -19.72
N LEU A 33 -4.42 10.70 -18.57
CA LEU A 33 -3.64 9.54 -18.15
C LEU A 33 -4.51 8.30 -17.98
N ALA A 34 -5.68 8.44 -17.37
CA ALA A 34 -6.63 7.34 -17.23
C ALA A 34 -7.06 6.79 -18.59
N ALA A 35 -7.35 7.66 -19.57
CA ALA A 35 -7.71 7.21 -20.92
C ALA A 35 -6.58 6.41 -21.60
N ILE A 36 -5.34 6.92 -21.54
CA ILE A 36 -4.16 6.23 -22.09
C ILE A 36 -3.93 4.89 -21.39
N TRP A 37 -4.08 4.84 -20.07
CA TRP A 37 -3.97 3.61 -19.31
C TRP A 37 -5.01 2.57 -19.74
N GLN A 38 -6.29 2.96 -19.86
CA GLN A 38 -7.36 2.06 -20.27
C GLN A 38 -7.08 1.47 -21.66
N GLU A 39 -6.69 2.30 -22.62
CA GLU A 39 -6.31 1.84 -23.96
C GLU A 39 -5.16 0.83 -23.90
N ARG A 40 -4.07 1.16 -23.18
CA ARG A 40 -2.91 0.26 -23.06
C ARG A 40 -3.27 -1.05 -22.37
N ARG A 41 -4.09 -0.98 -21.32
CA ARG A 41 -4.57 -2.15 -20.59
C ARG A 41 -5.31 -3.07 -21.54
N ASP A 42 -6.29 -2.55 -22.27
CA ASP A 42 -7.20 -3.37 -23.08
C ASP A 42 -6.54 -3.89 -24.36
N THR A 43 -5.58 -3.16 -24.92
CA THR A 43 -4.91 -3.54 -26.18
C THR A 43 -3.70 -4.45 -25.99
N VAL A 44 -2.97 -4.33 -24.88
CA VAL A 44 -1.67 -5.00 -24.71
C VAL A 44 -1.59 -5.84 -23.44
N LEU A 45 -2.22 -5.41 -22.34
CA LEU A 45 -1.93 -5.97 -21.02
C LEU A 45 -3.00 -6.91 -20.47
N LYS A 46 -4.25 -6.82 -20.93
CA LYS A 46 -5.43 -7.47 -20.33
C LYS A 46 -5.24 -8.95 -20.03
N ASP A 47 -4.59 -9.67 -20.93
CA ASP A 47 -4.30 -11.11 -20.80
C ASP A 47 -2.79 -11.39 -20.71
N SER A 48 -1.99 -10.37 -20.42
CA SER A 48 -0.54 -10.50 -20.30
C SER A 48 -0.15 -11.08 -18.94
N ALA A 49 0.80 -12.02 -18.95
CA ALA A 49 1.38 -12.56 -17.72
C ALA A 49 2.01 -11.47 -16.84
N ALA A 50 2.54 -10.41 -17.46
CA ALA A 50 3.14 -9.28 -16.76
C ALA A 50 2.12 -8.53 -15.90
N LEU A 51 0.91 -8.24 -16.43
CA LEU A 51 -0.13 -7.57 -15.66
C LEU A 51 -0.67 -8.47 -14.55
N THR A 52 -0.84 -9.77 -14.83
CA THR A 52 -1.26 -10.75 -13.82
C THR A 52 -0.25 -10.79 -12.68
N GLN A 53 1.04 -10.95 -12.97
CA GLN A 53 2.10 -11.00 -11.97
C GLN A 53 2.17 -9.70 -11.15
N PHE A 54 2.05 -8.54 -11.81
CA PHE A 54 2.02 -7.25 -11.13
C PHE A 54 0.85 -7.14 -10.16
N ASN A 55 -0.37 -7.49 -10.60
CA ASN A 55 -1.56 -7.45 -9.74
C ASN A 55 -1.46 -8.41 -8.56
N GLU A 56 -0.88 -9.59 -8.76
CA GLU A 56 -0.63 -10.55 -7.69
C GLU A 56 0.37 -10.03 -6.65
N GLN A 57 1.43 -9.34 -7.09
CA GLN A 57 2.40 -8.69 -6.20
C GLN A 57 1.73 -7.54 -5.42
N LEU A 58 0.97 -6.69 -6.11
CA LEU A 58 0.24 -5.57 -5.50
C LEU A 58 -0.76 -6.05 -4.45
N ALA A 59 -1.51 -7.12 -4.74
CA ALA A 59 -2.45 -7.70 -3.79
C ALA A 59 -1.75 -8.23 -2.52
N ARG A 60 -0.53 -8.79 -2.66
CA ARG A 60 0.28 -9.21 -1.51
C ARG A 60 0.80 -8.03 -0.71
N GLU A 61 1.29 -6.99 -1.38
CA GLU A 61 1.75 -5.76 -0.75
C GLU A 61 0.63 -5.13 0.09
N TRP A 62 -0.56 -4.93 -0.48
CA TRP A 62 -1.72 -4.41 0.25
C TRP A 62 -2.14 -5.27 1.44
N ALA A 63 -2.14 -6.60 1.28
CA ALA A 63 -2.49 -7.50 2.39
C ALA A 63 -1.52 -7.36 3.57
N ILE A 64 -0.21 -7.22 3.28
CA ILE A 64 0.86 -7.03 4.26
C ILE A 64 0.76 -5.65 4.91
N GLU A 65 0.69 -4.59 4.10
CA GLU A 65 0.69 -3.22 4.60
C GLU A 65 -0.54 -2.91 5.44
N THR A 66 -1.72 -3.36 5.03
CA THR A 66 -2.96 -3.19 5.80
C THR A 66 -2.81 -3.80 7.19
N GLY A 67 -2.29 -5.03 7.29
CA GLY A 67 -2.12 -5.67 8.60
C GLY A 67 -1.05 -5.02 9.48
N ILE A 68 -0.02 -4.41 8.88
CA ILE A 68 0.98 -3.62 9.62
C ILE A 68 0.36 -2.31 10.13
N ILE A 69 -0.39 -1.59 9.29
CA ILE A 69 -1.05 -0.32 9.63
C ILE A 69 -2.10 -0.53 10.74
N GLU A 70 -2.84 -1.64 10.68
CA GLU A 70 -3.82 -2.02 11.70
C GLU A 70 -3.17 -2.57 12.99
N GLY A 71 -1.85 -2.73 13.02
CA GLY A 71 -1.12 -3.26 14.17
C GLY A 71 -1.40 -4.74 14.45
N LEU A 72 -1.86 -5.50 13.45
CA LEU A 72 -2.17 -6.92 13.60
C LEU A 72 -0.91 -7.76 13.73
N TYR A 73 0.19 -7.40 13.06
CA TYR A 73 1.48 -8.08 13.11
C TYR A 73 2.62 -7.16 12.64
N SER A 74 3.85 -7.64 12.79
CA SER A 74 5.06 -7.07 12.19
C SER A 74 5.78 -8.14 11.35
N ILE A 75 6.31 -7.72 10.21
CA ILE A 75 7.15 -8.52 9.33
C ILE A 75 8.36 -7.68 8.98
N ASP A 76 9.56 -8.24 9.11
CA ASP A 76 10.77 -7.54 8.72
C ASP A 76 10.81 -7.25 7.22
N ARG A 77 11.54 -6.21 6.85
CA ARG A 77 11.59 -5.72 5.47
C ARG A 77 12.06 -6.77 4.46
N GLY A 78 13.00 -7.64 4.82
CA GLY A 78 13.50 -8.67 3.93
C GLY A 78 12.44 -9.73 3.65
N THR A 79 11.76 -10.19 4.70
CA THR A 79 10.65 -11.13 4.57
C THR A 79 9.47 -10.54 3.81
N THR A 80 9.12 -9.26 4.05
CA THR A 80 8.08 -8.55 3.28
C THR A 80 8.38 -8.59 1.78
N GLN A 81 9.61 -8.25 1.38
CA GLN A 81 9.98 -8.28 -0.04
C GLN A 81 9.88 -9.68 -0.64
N ILE A 82 10.36 -10.70 0.08
CA ILE A 82 10.30 -12.09 -0.38
C ILE A 82 8.86 -12.55 -0.57
N LEU A 83 7.97 -12.24 0.37
CA LEU A 83 6.54 -12.61 0.28
C LEU A 83 5.84 -11.88 -0.87
N ILE A 84 6.16 -10.60 -1.11
CA ILE A 84 5.64 -9.85 -2.27
C ILE A 84 6.12 -10.49 -3.56
N GLU A 85 7.40 -10.82 -3.71
CA GLU A 85 7.95 -11.34 -4.96
C GLU A 85 7.56 -12.80 -5.25
N HIS A 86 7.59 -13.66 -4.23
CA HIS A 86 7.55 -15.11 -4.38
C HIS A 86 6.25 -15.76 -3.86
N GLY A 87 5.36 -14.97 -3.26
CA GLY A 87 4.08 -15.44 -2.73
C GLY A 87 4.06 -15.64 -1.22
N ILE A 88 2.84 -15.74 -0.66
CA ILE A 88 2.63 -15.97 0.77
C ILE A 88 2.81 -17.46 1.08
N ILE A 89 4.05 -17.84 1.40
CA ILE A 89 4.44 -19.20 1.71
C ILE A 89 5.16 -19.23 3.06
N GLU A 90 4.67 -20.05 3.98
CA GLU A 90 5.20 -20.14 5.35
C GLU A 90 6.71 -20.41 5.40
N LYS A 91 7.21 -21.28 4.50
CA LYS A 91 8.63 -21.64 4.40
C LYS A 91 9.56 -20.48 4.04
N LEU A 92 9.00 -19.35 3.56
CA LEU A 92 9.75 -18.15 3.20
C LEU A 92 9.86 -17.17 4.37
N ILE A 93 9.28 -17.46 5.53
CA ILE A 93 9.32 -16.65 6.73
C ILE A 93 10.37 -17.24 7.68
N PRO A 94 11.56 -16.61 7.81
CA PRO A 94 12.57 -17.04 8.76
C PRO A 94 12.09 -16.95 10.21
N TYR A 95 12.68 -17.76 11.09
CA TYR A 95 12.44 -17.61 12.52
C TYR A 95 12.88 -16.20 12.99
N GLY A 96 12.01 -15.51 13.72
CA GLY A 96 12.26 -14.15 14.24
C GLY A 96 12.04 -13.02 13.25
N ALA A 97 11.63 -13.32 12.00
CA ALA A 97 11.23 -12.33 11.00
C ALA A 97 9.92 -11.60 11.34
N THR A 98 9.12 -12.19 12.23
CA THR A 98 7.78 -11.75 12.58
C THR A 98 7.58 -11.82 14.10
N ASP A 99 6.66 -11.02 14.63
CA ASP A 99 6.26 -11.04 16.06
C ASP A 99 5.32 -12.22 16.41
N LYS A 100 4.84 -12.95 15.40
CA LYS A 100 3.97 -14.12 15.54
C LYS A 100 4.54 -15.32 14.77
N GLY A 101 3.98 -16.50 15.01
CA GLY A 101 4.37 -17.71 14.26
C GLY A 101 4.02 -17.59 12.77
N ALA A 102 4.90 -18.11 11.92
CA ALA A 102 4.79 -18.00 10.45
C ALA A 102 3.44 -18.49 9.90
N GLY A 103 2.94 -19.64 10.37
CA GLY A 103 1.61 -20.13 9.97
C GLY A 103 0.48 -19.14 10.27
N ARG A 104 0.50 -18.50 11.46
CA ARG A 104 -0.51 -17.49 11.84
C ARG A 104 -0.43 -16.25 10.94
N ILE A 105 0.77 -15.83 10.56
CA ILE A 105 0.98 -14.71 9.62
C ILE A 105 0.41 -15.07 8.25
N VAL A 106 0.68 -16.28 7.76
CA VAL A 106 0.17 -16.75 6.46
C VAL A 106 -1.36 -16.77 6.43
N ASP A 107 -2.00 -17.24 7.49
CA ASP A 107 -3.47 -17.24 7.59
C ASP A 107 -4.04 -15.82 7.54
N MET A 108 -3.51 -14.91 8.35
CA MET A 108 -3.92 -13.50 8.37
C MET A 108 -3.73 -12.81 7.01
N LEU A 109 -2.61 -13.08 6.33
CA LEU A 109 -2.33 -12.51 5.02
C LEU A 109 -3.29 -13.02 3.94
N ARG A 110 -3.66 -14.30 3.96
CA ARG A 110 -4.61 -14.88 3.02
C ARG A 110 -6.02 -14.33 3.20
N ASP A 111 -6.43 -14.11 4.45
CA ASP A 111 -7.72 -13.49 4.74
C ASP A 111 -7.80 -12.08 4.12
N HIS A 112 -6.77 -11.25 4.29
CA HIS A 112 -6.70 -9.92 3.70
C HIS A 112 -6.69 -9.89 2.17
N GLN A 113 -6.08 -10.89 1.52
CA GLN A 113 -6.10 -10.95 0.05
C GLN A 113 -7.50 -11.17 -0.55
N THR A 114 -8.47 -11.61 0.25
CA THR A 114 -9.82 -11.96 -0.21
C THR A 114 -10.90 -10.95 0.20
N THR A 115 -10.51 -9.85 0.85
CA THR A 115 -11.41 -8.75 1.26
C THR A 115 -11.67 -7.80 0.10
#